data_AF-A0A314Y6C6-F1
#
_entry.id   AF-A0A314Y6C6-F1
#
_cell.length_a   1.000
_cell.length_b   1.000
_cell.length_c   1.000
_cell.angle_alpha   90.00
_cell.angle_beta   90.00
_cell.angle_gamma   90.00
#
_symmetry.space_group_name_H-M   'P 1'
#
loop_
_entity.id
_entity.type
_entity.pdbx_description
1 polymer ?
#
loop_
_entity_poly.entity_id
_entity_poly.type
_entity_poly.pdbx_seq_one_letter_code
_entity_poly.pdbx_strand_id
1 'polypeptide(L)'
;MFRNTGNTNPLPWNIHEKQGVKYFGVWGIGSVYNIRGPHNELNVLVAGWLVSPSINGDQLPRLYTYWTVNNGKIGCFNLLCAAFVQIDRTFTPKMPLSPVSTIGGPSYDMKITINQVNQQELE
;
A
#
# COMPACT_ATOMS: atom_id res chain seq x y z
N MET A 1 3.34 0.68 12.39
CA MET A 1 2.41 1.41 11.48
C MET A 1 1.16 0.60 11.15
N PHE A 2 1.24 -0.73 10.98
CA PHE A 2 0.07 -1.58 10.75
C PHE A 2 0.17 -2.91 11.49
N ARG A 3 -0.96 -3.44 12.00
CA ARG A 3 -1.08 -4.79 12.58
C ARG A 3 -2.06 -5.64 11.76
N ASN A 4 -1.68 -6.88 11.42
CA ASN A 4 -2.49 -7.79 10.61
C ASN A 4 -3.70 -8.34 11.41
N THR A 5 -4.90 -8.31 10.82
CA THR A 5 -6.15 -8.76 11.47
C THR A 5 -6.90 -9.88 10.73
N GLY A 6 -6.31 -10.51 9.72
CA GLY A 6 -6.77 -11.80 9.20
C GLY A 6 -8.06 -11.84 8.37
N ASN A 7 -8.74 -10.72 8.12
CA ASN A 7 -9.96 -10.67 7.30
C ASN A 7 -9.67 -10.10 5.91
N THR A 8 -10.00 -10.85 4.85
CA THR A 8 -9.72 -10.50 3.45
C THR A 8 -10.97 -10.59 2.59
N ASN A 9 -11.13 -9.63 1.69
CA ASN A 9 -12.10 -9.68 0.59
C ASN A 9 -11.34 -9.98 -0.71
N PRO A 10 -11.88 -10.79 -1.63
CA PRO A 10 -11.25 -11.02 -2.92
C PRO A 10 -11.19 -9.71 -3.72
N LEU A 11 -9.99 -9.33 -4.16
CA LEU A 11 -9.78 -8.16 -5.00
C LEU A 11 -9.94 -8.49 -6.49
N PRO A 12 -10.28 -7.49 -7.32
CA PRO A 12 -10.25 -7.63 -8.77
C PRO A 12 -8.79 -7.74 -9.24
N TRP A 13 -8.44 -8.90 -9.77
CA TRP A 13 -7.09 -9.34 -10.13
C TRP A 13 -6.35 -8.58 -11.24
N ASN A 14 -6.86 -7.44 -11.68
CA ASN A 14 -6.33 -6.71 -12.83
C ASN A 14 -6.04 -5.25 -12.46
N ILE A 15 -4.86 -5.00 -11.90
CA ILE A 15 -4.25 -3.66 -11.92
C ILE A 15 -3.46 -3.40 -13.21
N HIS A 16 -3.47 -4.34 -14.17
CA HIS A 16 -3.07 -4.06 -15.54
C HIS A 16 -4.09 -3.12 -16.18
N GLU A 17 -3.69 -1.86 -16.31
CA GLU A 17 -4.00 -0.97 -17.43
C GLU A 17 -5.35 -1.26 -18.12
N LYS A 18 -6.44 -0.80 -17.51
CA LYS A 18 -7.64 -0.53 -18.30
C LYS A 18 -7.30 0.63 -19.22
N GLN A 19 -7.29 0.33 -20.52
CA GLN A 19 -7.09 1.24 -21.65
C GLN A 19 -7.53 2.68 -21.34
N GLY A 20 -6.56 3.59 -21.19
CA GLY A 20 -6.79 5.04 -21.07
C GLY A 20 -6.59 5.68 -19.70
N VAL A 21 -6.35 4.90 -18.62
CA VAL A 21 -6.08 5.49 -17.30
C VAL A 21 -4.57 5.76 -17.15
N LYS A 22 -4.15 7.01 -17.40
CA LYS A 22 -2.77 7.44 -17.18
C LYS A 22 -2.47 7.48 -15.67
N TYR A 23 -1.69 6.52 -15.16
CA TYR A 23 -1.10 6.59 -13.83
C TYR A 23 0.09 7.55 -13.88
N PHE A 24 -0.08 8.77 -13.38
CA PHE A 24 0.99 9.77 -13.36
C PHE A 24 1.76 9.69 -12.04
N GLY A 25 2.91 9.00 -12.04
CA GLY A 25 3.74 8.86 -10.85
C GLY A 25 3.25 7.77 -9.90
N VAL A 26 3.99 6.66 -9.86
CA VAL A 26 3.82 5.59 -8.88
C VAL A 26 5.19 5.27 -8.35
N TRP A 27 5.38 5.37 -7.05
CA TRP A 27 6.57 4.89 -6.37
C TRP A 27 6.14 4.04 -5.17
N GLY A 28 6.61 2.81 -5.13
CA GLY A 28 6.24 1.84 -4.11
C GLY A 28 7.42 0.99 -3.68
N ILE A 29 7.48 0.68 -2.39
CA ILE A 29 8.41 -0.28 -1.82
C ILE A 29 7.62 -1.53 -1.49
N GLY A 30 8.11 -2.68 -1.96
CA GLY A 30 7.59 -3.99 -1.61
C GLY A 30 8.54 -4.73 -0.67
N SER A 31 7.98 -5.45 0.29
CA SER A 31 8.70 -6.41 1.13
C SER A 31 7.98 -7.75 1.09
N VAL A 32 8.75 -8.83 1.03
CA VAL A 32 8.26 -10.20 0.94
C VAL A 32 8.64 -10.93 2.21
N TYR A 33 7.67 -11.59 2.81
CA TYR A 33 7.86 -12.31 4.06
C TYR A 33 7.17 -13.68 3.98
N ASN A 34 7.79 -14.70 4.56
CA ASN A 34 7.08 -15.93 4.92
C ASN A 34 6.57 -15.76 6.35
N ILE A 35 5.26 -15.61 6.51
CA ILE A 35 4.63 -15.43 7.82
C ILE A 35 3.68 -16.60 8.03
N ARG A 36 4.16 -17.66 8.70
CA ARG A 36 3.37 -18.81 9.17
C ARG A 36 2.52 -19.51 8.09
N GLY A 37 3.10 -19.78 6.92
CA GLY A 37 2.52 -20.66 5.89
C GLY A 37 3.47 -21.81 5.54
N PRO A 38 3.03 -22.83 4.77
CA PRO A 38 3.93 -23.78 4.15
C PRO A 38 5.04 -23.05 3.37
N HIS A 39 6.19 -23.69 3.19
CA HIS A 39 7.44 -23.08 2.71
C HIS A 39 7.34 -22.38 1.34
N ASN A 40 6.23 -22.59 0.62
CA ASN A 40 5.91 -22.02 -0.68
C ASN A 40 4.88 -20.87 -0.64
N GLU A 41 4.38 -20.43 0.51
CA GLU A 41 3.41 -19.35 0.61
C GLU A 41 4.07 -18.04 1.05
N LEU A 42 4.22 -17.13 0.09
CA LEU A 42 4.76 -15.80 0.30
C LEU A 42 3.65 -14.80 0.58
N ASN A 43 3.92 -13.93 1.55
CA ASN A 43 3.13 -12.74 1.82
C ASN A 43 3.90 -11.54 1.32
N VAL A 44 3.22 -10.63 0.62
CA VAL A 44 3.83 -9.40 0.11
C VAL A 44 3.14 -8.23 0.78
N LEU A 45 3.93 -7.29 1.28
CA LEU A 45 3.45 -6.00 1.75
C LEU A 45 4.10 -4.91 0.89
N VAL A 46 3.29 -4.10 0.25
CA VAL A 46 3.72 -2.94 -0.54
C VAL A 46 3.16 -1.68 0.11
N ALA A 47 4.00 -0.67 0.24
CA ALA A 47 3.61 0.65 0.68
C ALA A 47 4.24 1.69 -0.25
N GLY A 48 3.48 2.73 -0.59
CA GLY A 48 3.92 3.69 -1.59
C GLY A 48 2.97 4.86 -1.69
N TRP A 49 3.13 5.61 -2.77
CA TRP A 49 2.15 6.58 -3.22
C TRP A 49 1.77 6.32 -4.67
N LEU A 50 0.52 6.62 -5.02
CA LEU A 50 -0.02 6.45 -6.36
C LEU A 50 -0.98 7.59 -6.70
N VAL A 51 -0.99 7.98 -7.97
CA VAL A 51 -2.05 8.81 -8.56
C VAL A 51 -2.98 7.91 -9.36
N SER A 52 -4.24 7.81 -8.93
CA SER A 52 -5.27 7.05 -9.64
C SER A 52 -6.60 7.81 -9.62
N PRO A 53 -6.92 8.49 -10.73
CA PRO A 53 -8.22 9.14 -10.90
C PRO A 53 -9.38 8.14 -10.93
N SER A 54 -9.15 6.92 -11.45
CA SER A 54 -10.18 5.88 -11.51
C SER A 54 -10.62 5.38 -10.14
N ILE A 55 -9.72 5.35 -9.15
CA ILE A 55 -10.01 4.86 -7.80
C ILE A 55 -10.43 6.00 -6.87
N ASN A 56 -9.80 7.18 -6.98
CA ASN A 56 -9.98 8.27 -6.02
C ASN A 56 -10.84 9.43 -6.53
N GLY A 57 -11.13 9.50 -7.83
CA GLY A 57 -11.94 10.58 -8.42
C GLY A 57 -11.21 11.90 -8.65
N ASP A 58 -9.91 11.98 -8.36
CA ASP A 58 -9.08 13.17 -8.62
C ASP A 58 -7.62 12.78 -9.00
N GLN A 59 -6.79 13.78 -9.24
CA GLN A 59 -5.40 13.61 -9.69
C GLN A 59 -4.37 13.79 -8.57
N LEU A 60 -4.77 13.74 -7.30
CA LEU A 60 -3.87 13.91 -6.17
C LEU A 60 -3.08 12.63 -5.87
N PRO A 61 -1.76 12.72 -5.64
CA PRO A 61 -0.98 11.60 -5.16
C PRO A 61 -1.43 11.22 -3.75
N ARG A 62 -1.68 9.94 -3.53
CA ARG A 62 -2.13 9.41 -2.23
C ARG A 62 -1.25 8.30 -1.74
N LEU A 63 -1.09 8.21 -0.43
CA LEU A 63 -0.54 7.03 0.21
C LEU A 63 -1.37 5.80 -0.15
N TYR A 64 -0.69 4.72 -0.50
CA TYR A 64 -1.34 3.43 -0.68
C TYR A 64 -0.59 2.33 0.05
N THR A 65 -1.34 1.32 0.43
CA THR A 65 -0.82 0.06 0.94
C THR A 65 -1.50 -1.07 0.20
N TYR A 66 -0.73 -2.12 -0.06
CA TYR A 66 -1.22 -3.33 -0.68
C TYR A 66 -0.61 -4.52 0.02
N TRP A 67 -1.43 -5.48 0.43
CA TRP A 67 -0.95 -6.70 1.05
C TRP A 67 -1.54 -7.92 0.39
N THR A 68 -0.74 -8.96 0.28
CA THR A 68 -1.17 -10.25 -0.24
C THR A 68 -0.66 -11.39 0.61
N VAL A 69 -1.39 -12.50 0.55
CA VAL A 69 -1.02 -13.81 1.10
C VAL A 69 -1.25 -14.91 0.07
N ASN A 70 -0.80 -16.12 0.40
CA ASN A 70 -1.00 -17.32 -0.40
C ASN A 70 -0.47 -17.13 -1.84
N ASN A 71 0.74 -16.57 -1.98
CA ASN A 71 1.35 -16.25 -3.29
C ASN A 71 0.52 -15.26 -4.13
N GLY A 72 -0.02 -14.23 -3.48
CA GLY A 72 -0.82 -13.24 -4.18
C GLY A 72 -2.30 -13.59 -4.25
N LYS A 73 -2.70 -14.85 -3.97
CA LYS A 73 -4.09 -15.35 -4.18
C LYS A 73 -5.16 -14.56 -3.44
N ILE A 74 -4.78 -14.00 -2.31
CA ILE A 74 -5.67 -13.22 -1.46
C ILE A 74 -4.94 -11.92 -1.21
N GLY A 75 -5.62 -10.79 -1.33
CA GLY A 75 -5.01 -9.49 -1.12
C GLY A 75 -5.97 -8.45 -0.59
N CYS A 76 -5.40 -7.34 -0.14
CA CYS A 76 -6.12 -6.19 0.34
C CYS A 76 -5.45 -4.92 -0.13
N PHE A 77 -6.28 -3.99 -0.60
CA PHE A 77 -5.83 -2.69 -1.09
C PHE A 77 -6.36 -1.60 -0.16
N ASN A 78 -5.44 -0.80 0.38
CA ASN A 78 -5.72 0.23 1.38
C ASN A 78 -6.59 -0.31 2.53
N LEU A 79 -7.66 0.42 2.86
CA LEU A 79 -8.64 0.08 3.89
C LEU A 79 -9.91 -0.54 3.31
N LEU A 80 -9.86 -1.10 2.08
CA LEU A 80 -11.01 -1.79 1.48
C LEU A 80 -11.34 -3.11 2.19
N CYS A 81 -10.45 -3.59 3.06
CA CYS A 81 -10.69 -4.72 3.94
C CYS A 81 -9.92 -4.54 5.26
N ALA A 82 -10.26 -5.34 6.27
CA ALA A 82 -9.59 -5.34 7.57
C ALA A 82 -8.29 -6.15 7.56
N ALA A 83 -7.38 -5.83 6.64
CA ALA A 83 -6.03 -6.41 6.61
C ALA A 83 -5.09 -5.75 7.61
N PHE A 84 -5.32 -4.47 7.92
CA PHE A 84 -4.41 -3.66 8.72
C PHE A 84 -5.15 -2.82 9.76
N VAL A 85 -4.54 -2.66 10.92
CA VAL A 85 -4.92 -1.64 11.91
C VAL A 85 -3.96 -0.47 11.81
N GLN A 86 -4.48 0.71 11.43
CA GLN A 86 -3.73 1.96 11.49
C GLN A 86 -3.52 2.34 12.97
N ILE A 87 -2.26 2.54 13.37
CA ILE A 87 -1.91 2.91 14.75
C ILE A 87 -1.62 4.42 14.84
N ASP A 88 -0.91 4.96 13.85
CA ASP A 88 -0.56 6.38 13.77
C ASP A 88 -1.73 7.17 13.17
N ARG A 89 -2.12 8.30 13.77
CA ARG A 89 -3.25 9.13 13.30
C ARG A 89 -2.86 10.18 12.26
N THR A 90 -1.56 10.36 12.02
CA THR A 90 -0.99 11.38 11.13
C THR A 90 -1.00 10.91 9.69
N PHE A 91 -0.78 9.61 9.45
CA PHE A 91 -0.70 9.03 8.12
C PHE A 91 -1.66 7.86 7.97
N THR A 92 -2.49 7.90 6.93
CA THR A 92 -3.44 6.83 6.60
C THR A 92 -3.37 6.45 5.12
N PRO A 93 -3.59 5.18 4.75
CA PRO A 93 -3.83 4.84 3.35
C PRO A 93 -4.98 5.67 2.76
N LYS A 94 -4.86 6.08 1.50
CA LYS A 94 -5.72 7.04 0.78
C LYS A 94 -5.60 8.51 1.22
N MET A 95 -4.71 8.86 2.14
CA MET A 95 -4.48 10.27 2.47
C MET A 95 -3.84 10.99 1.27
N PRO A 96 -4.35 12.16 0.85
CA PRO A 96 -3.69 13.00 -0.14
C PRO A 96 -2.37 13.53 0.43
N LEU A 97 -1.32 13.45 -0.38
CA LEU A 97 -0.01 14.00 -0.04
C LEU A 97 0.03 15.48 -0.39
N SER A 98 0.57 16.27 0.53
CA SER A 98 0.80 17.70 0.37
C SER A 98 1.99 18.13 1.24
N PRO A 99 2.88 19.00 0.75
CA PRO A 99 2.93 19.57 -0.60
C PRO A 99 3.37 18.56 -1.67
N VAL A 100 3.16 18.89 -2.96
CA VAL A 100 3.57 18.07 -4.12
C VAL A 100 4.60 18.79 -4.97
N SER A 101 5.52 18.02 -5.56
CA SER A 101 6.57 18.54 -6.44
C SER A 101 6.01 19.09 -7.75
N THR A 102 6.57 20.19 -8.24
CA THR A 102 6.17 20.83 -9.51
C THR A 102 7.36 21.01 -10.45
N ILE A 103 7.15 20.85 -11.77
CA ILE A 103 8.21 21.06 -12.77
C ILE A 103 8.70 22.52 -12.70
N GLY A 104 10.00 22.71 -12.49
CA GLY A 104 10.61 24.04 -12.35
C GLY A 104 10.34 24.72 -11.00
N GLY A 105 9.69 24.04 -10.07
CA GLY A 105 9.45 24.51 -8.70
C GLY A 105 10.11 23.62 -7.64
N PRO A 106 9.67 23.72 -6.38
CA PRO A 106 10.20 22.91 -5.28
C PRO A 106 9.95 21.41 -5.50
N SER A 107 10.94 20.60 -5.13
CA SER A 107 10.86 19.14 -5.09
C SER A 107 10.75 18.65 -3.65
N TYR A 108 9.91 17.65 -3.43
CA TYR A 108 9.70 16.99 -2.15
C TYR A 108 9.89 15.49 -2.30
N ASP A 109 10.58 14.88 -1.33
CA ASP A 109 10.81 13.45 -1.27
C ASP A 109 10.15 12.86 -0.02
N MET A 110 9.71 11.61 -0.12
CA MET A 110 9.19 10.85 0.99
C MET A 110 9.95 9.53 1.14
N LYS A 111 10.42 9.26 2.36
CA LYS A 111 11.05 7.99 2.68
C LYS A 111 10.02 7.06 3.31
N ILE A 112 9.78 5.93 2.66
CA ILE A 112 8.95 4.84 3.18
C ILE A 112 9.89 3.73 3.61
N THR A 113 9.57 3.03 4.69
CA THR A 113 10.33 1.86 5.13
C THR A 113 9.37 0.83 5.69
N ILE A 114 9.57 -0.42 5.30
CA ILE A 114 8.79 -1.54 5.78
C ILE A 114 9.73 -2.39 6.63
N ASN A 115 9.43 -2.49 7.91
CA ASN A 115 10.20 -3.26 8.86
C ASN A 115 9.32 -4.36 9.42
N GLN A 116 9.85 -5.59 9.43
CA GLN A 116 9.27 -6.66 10.23
C GLN A 116 9.76 -6.47 11.66
N VAL A 117 8.82 -6.34 12.59
CA VAL A 117 9.10 -6.20 14.02
C VAL A 117 8.51 -7.37 14.78
N ASN A 118 9.21 -7.83 15.81
CA ASN A 118 8.68 -8.85 16.69
C ASN A 118 7.73 -8.20 17.69
N GLN A 119 6.63 -8.88 18.03
CA GLN A 119 5.60 -8.29 18.88
C GLN A 119 6.09 -7.95 20.30
N GLN A 120 7.23 -8.51 20.73
CA GLN A 120 7.89 -8.23 22.01
C GLN A 120 8.63 -6.89 22.05
N GLU A 121 8.85 -6.22 20.91
CA GLU A 121 9.57 -4.95 20.81
C GLU A 121 8.63 -3.73 20.76
N LEU A 122 7.33 -3.95 20.95
CA LEU A 122 6.27 -2.93 20.90
C LEU A 122 5.71 -2.58 22.30
N GLU A 123 6.36 -3.05 23.35
CA GLU A 123 6.14 -2.71 24.77
C GLU A 123 7.27 -1.79 25.27
#